data_AF-A0A2M8DBL1-F1
#
_entry.id   AF-A0A2M8DBL1-F1
#
_cell.length_a   1.000
_cell.length_b   1.000
_cell.length_c   1.000
_cell.angle_alpha   90.00
_cell.angle_beta   90.00
_cell.angle_gamma   90.00
#
_symmetry.space_group_name_H-M   'P 1'
#
loop_
_entity.id
_entity.type
_entity.pdbx_description
1 polymer ?
#
loop_
_entity_poly.entity_id
_entity_poly.type
_entity_poly.pdbx_seq_one_letter_code
_entity_poly.pdbx_strand_id
1 'polypeptide(L)' 'DLLNAWEIVRLLIKINELGTTVILSTHNREIINGLDKRVVTLEKGRIIKDDEKGKYILF' A
#
# COMPACT_ATOMS: atom_id res chain seq x y z
N ASP A 1 11.02 9.66 -8.52
CA ASP A 1 10.86 10.82 -7.63
C ASP A 1 9.73 10.54 -6.66
N LEU A 2 9.94 10.79 -5.36
CA LEU A 2 8.97 10.52 -4.29
C LEU A 2 7.74 11.42 -4.40
N LEU A 3 7.91 12.66 -4.89
CA LEU A 3 6.82 13.63 -5.04
C LEU A 3 5.74 13.12 -6.01
N ASN A 4 6.14 12.77 -7.22
CA ASN A 4 5.23 12.25 -8.26
C ASN A 4 4.57 10.93 -7.83
N ALA A 5 5.30 10.07 -7.10
CA ALA A 5 4.74 8.81 -6.59
C ALA A 5 3.60 9.06 -5.58
N TRP A 6 3.77 10.04 -4.68
CA TRP A 6 2.74 10.43 -3.73
C TRP A 6 1.50 11.05 -4.38
N GLU A 7 1.66 11.81 -5.47
CA GLU A 7 0.53 12.35 -6.22
C GLU A 7 -0.33 11.24 -6.84
N ILE A 8 0.31 10.23 -7.43
CA ILE A 8 -0.39 9.05 -7.97
C ILE A 8 -1.10 8.30 -6.85
N VAL A 9 -0.45 8.07 -5.71
CA VAL A 9 -1.06 7.39 -4.55
C VAL A 9 -2.28 8.17 -4.05
N ARG A 10 -2.22 9.50 -3.97
CA ARG A 10 -3.37 10.34 -3.58
C ARG A 10 -4.54 10.21 -4.56
N LEU A 11 -4.27 10.14 -5.85
CA LEU A 11 -5.32 9.90 -6.85
C LEU A 11 -5.97 8.53 -6.65
N LEU A 12 -5.16 7.49 -6.42
CA LEU A 12 -5.64 6.13 -6.16
C LEU A 12 -6.47 6.06 -4.87
N ILE A 13 -6.09 6.79 -3.81
CA ILE A 13 -6.90 6.91 -2.59
C ILE A 13 -8.27 7.51 -2.90
N LYS A 14 -8.33 8.61 -3.66
CA LYS A 14 -9.62 9.22 -4.04
C LYS A 14 -10.49 8.25 -4.83
N ILE A 15 -9.91 7.50 -5.76
CA ILE A 15 -10.63 6.45 -6.50
C ILE A 15 -11.15 5.36 -5.56
N ASN A 16 -10.35 4.98 -4.56
CA ASN A 16 -10.77 4.03 -3.54
C ASN A 16 -11.93 4.54 -2.67
N GLU A 17 -11.91 5.82 -2.29
CA GLU A 17 -12.98 6.49 -1.53
C GLU A 17 -14.30 6.56 -2.31
N LEU A 18 -14.24 6.57 -3.65
CA LEU A 18 -15.41 6.50 -4.53
C LEU A 18 -16.01 5.08 -4.64
N GLY A 19 -15.49 4.11 -3.88
CA GLY A 19 -16.01 2.74 -3.83
C GLY A 19 -15.32 1.75 -4.76
N THR A 20 -14.29 2.18 -5.50
CA THR A 20 -13.49 1.27 -6.32
C THR A 20 -12.50 0.50 -5.46
N THR A 21 -12.39 -0.82 -5.65
CA THR A 21 -11.32 -1.60 -5.01
C THR A 21 -10.00 -1.34 -5.74
N VAL A 22 -8.97 -0.92 -5.00
CA VAL A 22 -7.63 -0.64 -5.53
C VAL A 22 -6.62 -1.56 -4.86
N ILE A 23 -5.81 -2.25 -5.66
CA ILE A 23 -4.65 -3.03 -5.19
C ILE A 23 -3.38 -2.30 -5.63
N LEU A 24 -2.56 -1.88 -4.67
CA LEU A 24 -1.27 -1.23 -4.91
C LEU A 24 -0.13 -2.18 -4.52
N SER A 25 0.73 -2.51 -5.47
CA SER A 25 2.00 -3.20 -5.21
C SER A 25 3.13 -2.19 -5.21
N THR A 26 3.88 -2.09 -4.10
CA THR A 26 5.04 -1.20 -3.98
C THR A 26 6.05 -1.75 -2.99
N HIS A 27 7.33 -1.41 -3.19
CA HIS A 27 8.40 -1.63 -2.22
C HIS A 27 8.74 -0.35 -1.44
N ASN A 28 8.01 0.75 -1.68
CA ASN A 28 8.27 2.03 -1.01
C ASN A 28 7.69 2.04 0.40
N ARG A 29 8.58 2.08 1.39
CA ARG A 29 8.24 2.06 2.82
C ARG A 29 7.49 3.28 3.29
N GLU A 30 7.87 4.46 2.81
CA GLU A 30 7.24 5.72 3.22
C GLU A 30 5.78 5.78 2.77
N ILE A 31 5.52 5.32 1.54
CA ILE A 31 4.16 5.21 1.01
C ILE A 31 3.36 4.23 1.88
N ILE A 32 3.86 3.01 2.09
CA ILE A 32 3.13 2.00 2.88
C ILE A 32 2.86 2.50 4.30
N ASN A 33 3.86 3.10 4.97
CA ASN A 33 3.72 3.60 6.34
C ASN A 33 2.78 4.81 6.46
N GLY A 34 2.64 5.61 5.41
CA GLY A 34 1.71 6.73 5.37
C GLY A 34 0.27 6.32 5.00
N LEU A 35 0.06 5.08 4.57
CA LEU A 35 -1.25 4.54 4.24
C LEU A 35 -1.77 3.72 5.43
N ASP A 36 -2.75 4.25 6.18
CA ASP A 36 -3.50 3.50 7.21
C ASP A 36 -4.51 2.53 6.55
N LYS A 37 -4.00 1.63 5.71
CA LYS A 37 -4.77 0.70 4.87
C LYS A 37 -4.25 -0.73 5.04
N ARG A 38 -4.99 -1.70 4.49
CA ARG A 38 -4.61 -3.12 4.54
C ARG A 38 -3.30 -3.36 3.79
N VAL A 39 -2.38 -4.09 4.42
CA VAL A 39 -1.10 -4.50 3.83
C VAL A 39 -1.02 -6.02 3.82
N VAL A 40 -0.82 -6.58 2.63
CA VAL A 40 -0.59 -8.02 2.44
C VAL A 40 0.86 -8.22 2.03
N THR A 41 1.62 -8.96 2.83
CA THR A 41 3.03 -9.25 2.55
C THR A 41 3.17 -10.62 1.91
N LEU A 42 3.85 -10.65 0.76
CA LEU A 42 4.15 -11.86 0.01
C LEU A 42 5.65 -12.19 0.11
N GLU A 43 5.98 -13.45 0.35
CA GLU A 43 7.33 -13.98 0.26
C GLU A 43 7.30 -15.36 -0.40
N LYS A 44 8.19 -15.59 -1.38
CA LYS A 44 8.34 -16.88 -2.09
C LYS A 44 6.99 -17.44 -2.60
N GLY A 45 6.13 -16.58 -3.13
CA GLY A 45 4.82 -16.95 -3.67
C GLY A 45 3.75 -17.28 -2.63
N ARG A 46 3.97 -16.96 -1.34
CA ARG A 46 3.01 -17.19 -0.25
C ARG A 46 2.70 -15.89 0.48
N ILE A 47 1.46 -15.74 0.94
CA ILE A 47 1.09 -14.68 1.87
C ILE A 47 1.67 -15.05 3.23
N ILE A 48 2.60 -14.25 3.72
CA ILE A 48 3.21 -14.43 5.03
C ILE A 48 2.59 -13.51 6.09
N LYS A 49 1.92 -12.43 5.67
CA LYS A 49 1.22 -11.51 6.56
C LYS A 49 0.05 -10.81 5.88
N ASP A 50 -0.98 -10.52 6.66
CA ASP A 50 -2.18 -9.81 6.24
C ASP A 50 -2.68 -8.92 7.40
N ASP A 51 -2.39 -7.62 7.32
CA ASP A 51 -2.75 -6.64 8.36
C ASP A 51 -3.80 -5.66 7.82
N GLU A 52 -4.94 -5.49 8.49
CA GLU A 52 -6.00 -4.56 8.07
C GLU A 52 -5.56 -3.08 8.08
N LYS A 53 -4.59 -2.74 8.93
CA LYS A 53 -3.96 -1.42 9.05
C LYS A 53 -2.45 -1.58 9.22
N GLY A 54 -1.82 -2.07 8.16
CA GLY A 54 -0.42 -2.50 8.21
C GLY A 54 0.56 -1.34 8.05
N LYS A 55 1.75 -1.51 8.63
CA LYS A 55 2.94 -0.70 8.32
C LYS A 55 3.89 -1.52 7.46
N TYR A 56 4.87 -0.87 6.85
CA TYR A 56 5.97 -1.57 6.21
C TYR A 56 6.77 -2.33 7.27
N ILE A 57 6.87 -3.65 7.10
CA ILE A 57 7.65 -4.51 7.99
C ILE A 57 8.85 -5.03 7.22
N LEU A 58 10.02 -4.82 7.79
CA LEU A 58 11.25 -5.50 7.42
C LEU A 58 11.25 -6.84 8.17
N PHE A 59 11.32 -7.93 7.42
CA PHE A 59 11.80 -9.21 7.94
C PHE A 59 13.24 -9.39 7.48
#